data_AF-W1V4Z3-F1
#
_entry.id   AF-W1V4Z3-F1
#
_cell.length_a   1.000
_cell.length_b   1.000
_cell.length_c   1.000
_cell.angle_alpha   90.00
_cell.angle_beta   90.00
_cell.angle_gamma   90.00
#
_symmetry.space_group_name_H-M   'P 1'
#
loop_
_entity.id
_entity.type
_entity.pdbx_description
1 polymer ?
#
loop_
_entity_poly.entity_id
_entity_poly.type
_entity_poly.pdbx_seq_one_letter_code
_entity_poly.pdbx_strand_id
1 'polypeptide(L)'
;MEKIPNTPIYCTENAVKSLVGQYHHSEWNFKTVKTGDSVDIGNGKSLVFVEMRMLHWPDSMATYMTGDNILFSNDAFGQHFAVEELWADKADQCRLWEEAMKYYANILNPFSPLVKAKVEEIQKLNLPIDIIATSHGAIWRENPMQIVEKYYEWSQAYQENQITIVYDTMWDGTKKLAHKIAEEIAKQSPDTRVKIFNISKTN
;
A
#
# COMPACT_ATOMS: atom_id res chain seq x y z
N MET A 1 5.26 -23.36 12.09
CA MET A 1 6.10 -24.49 11.66
C MET A 1 5.85 -25.80 12.42
N GLU A 2 5.00 -25.84 13.44
CA GLU A 2 4.66 -27.05 14.22
C GLU A 2 4.29 -28.28 13.37
N LYS A 3 3.53 -28.10 12.29
CA LYS A 3 3.07 -29.20 11.42
C LYS A 3 4.04 -29.59 10.31
N ILE A 4 4.87 -28.65 9.85
CA ILE A 4 5.78 -28.82 8.70
C ILE A 4 7.15 -28.19 9.02
N PRO A 5 7.86 -28.67 10.06
CA PRO A 5 8.98 -27.95 10.69
C PRO A 5 10.20 -27.79 9.79
N ASN A 6 10.34 -28.61 8.76
CA ASN A 6 11.50 -28.61 7.87
C ASN A 6 11.30 -27.80 6.58
N THR A 7 10.09 -27.27 6.35
CA THR A 7 9.77 -26.52 5.15
C THR A 7 10.62 -25.24 5.07
N PRO A 8 11.33 -24.98 3.96
CA PRO A 8 12.11 -23.77 3.80
C PRO A 8 11.24 -22.50 3.81
N ILE A 9 11.74 -21.42 4.42
CA ILE A 9 11.09 -20.11 4.42
C ILE A 9 12.00 -19.14 3.66
N TYR A 10 11.54 -18.64 2.51
CA TYR A 10 12.26 -17.65 1.72
C TYR A 10 11.83 -16.24 2.15
N CYS A 11 12.78 -15.42 2.61
CA CYS A 11 12.49 -14.08 3.12
C CYS A 11 13.73 -13.18 3.11
N THR A 12 13.58 -11.88 3.39
CA THR A 12 14.72 -10.96 3.48
C THR A 12 15.55 -11.20 4.75
N GLU A 13 16.76 -10.65 4.82
CA GLU A 13 17.58 -10.74 6.05
C GLU A 13 16.89 -10.07 7.26
N ASN A 14 16.18 -8.97 7.02
CA ASN A 14 15.40 -8.30 8.08
C ASN A 14 14.17 -9.13 8.48
N ALA A 15 13.59 -9.90 7.55
CA ALA A 15 12.48 -10.80 7.87
C ALA A 15 12.90 -11.94 8.80
N VAL A 16 14.15 -12.43 8.70
CA VAL A 16 14.66 -13.39 9.69
C VAL A 16 14.63 -12.77 11.08
N LYS A 17 15.06 -11.51 11.22
CA LYS A 17 15.05 -10.79 12.51
C LYS A 17 13.63 -10.60 13.04
N SER A 18 12.68 -10.19 12.20
CA SER A 18 11.28 -10.00 12.62
C SER A 18 10.59 -11.32 12.99
N LEU A 19 10.77 -12.37 12.18
CA LEU A 19 10.19 -13.69 12.43
C LEU A 19 10.76 -14.33 13.69
N VAL A 20 12.08 -14.30 13.89
CA VAL A 20 12.69 -14.82 15.13
C VAL A 20 12.29 -13.96 16.34
N GLY A 21 12.21 -12.65 16.18
CA GLY A 21 11.75 -11.75 17.24
C GLY A 21 10.32 -12.03 17.69
N GLN A 22 9.43 -12.35 16.75
CA GLN A 22 8.00 -12.60 17.02
C GLN A 22 7.71 -14.04 17.47
N TYR A 23 8.37 -15.02 16.86
CA TYR A 23 8.04 -16.45 17.04
C TYR A 23 9.08 -17.20 17.87
N HIS A 24 10.25 -16.61 18.15
CA HIS A 24 11.31 -17.19 18.98
C HIS A 24 11.89 -18.51 18.46
N HIS A 25 11.83 -18.74 17.15
CA HIS A 25 12.34 -19.94 16.48
C HIS A 25 13.47 -19.61 15.50
N SER A 26 14.70 -19.48 16.02
CA SER A 26 15.89 -19.22 15.20
C SER A 26 16.38 -20.43 14.42
N GLU A 27 15.90 -21.63 14.76
CA GLU A 27 16.26 -22.90 14.15
C GLU A 27 15.50 -23.20 12.85
N TRP A 28 14.48 -22.43 12.50
CA TRP A 28 13.75 -22.62 11.24
C TRP A 28 14.66 -22.48 10.02
N ASN A 29 14.33 -23.20 8.95
CA ASN A 29 15.12 -23.24 7.72
C ASN A 29 14.90 -21.98 6.85
N PHE A 30 15.46 -20.86 7.30
CA PHE A 30 15.41 -19.60 6.57
C PHE A 30 16.35 -19.62 5.35
N LYS A 31 15.84 -19.13 4.22
CA LYS A 31 16.57 -18.89 2.96
C LYS A 31 16.50 -17.40 2.66
N THR A 32 17.57 -16.68 2.97
CA THR A 32 17.61 -15.23 2.72
C THR A 32 17.72 -14.93 1.24
N VAL A 33 16.86 -14.05 0.74
CA VAL A 33 16.81 -13.61 -0.66
C VAL A 33 17.01 -12.10 -0.76
N LYS A 34 17.55 -11.66 -1.90
CA LYS A 34 17.76 -10.27 -2.28
C LYS A 34 17.03 -9.96 -3.58
N THR A 35 16.97 -8.68 -3.94
CA THR A 35 16.43 -8.28 -5.25
C THR A 35 17.14 -9.01 -6.39
N GLY A 36 16.37 -9.69 -7.24
CA GLY A 36 16.85 -10.43 -8.40
C GLY A 36 17.16 -11.90 -8.13
N ASP A 37 17.22 -12.34 -6.87
CA ASP A 37 17.29 -13.76 -6.55
C ASP A 37 16.00 -14.45 -7.03
N SER A 38 16.10 -15.74 -7.36
CA SER A 38 14.95 -16.50 -7.81
C SER A 38 14.94 -17.96 -7.36
N VAL A 39 13.73 -18.53 -7.34
CA VAL A 39 13.48 -19.95 -7.05
C VAL A 39 12.65 -20.51 -8.20
N ASP A 40 13.20 -21.53 -8.86
CA ASP A 40 12.47 -22.31 -9.88
C ASP A 40 11.35 -23.11 -9.20
N ILE A 41 10.15 -23.04 -9.77
CA ILE A 41 8.96 -23.75 -9.32
C ILE A 41 8.44 -24.74 -10.38
N GLY A 42 9.22 -24.99 -11.43
CA GLY A 42 8.93 -25.91 -12.52
C GLY A 42 8.12 -25.27 -13.64
N ASN A 43 7.91 -26.04 -14.72
CA ASN A 43 7.13 -25.61 -15.90
C ASN A 43 7.65 -24.32 -16.57
N GLY A 44 8.95 -24.04 -16.45
CA GLY A 44 9.57 -22.82 -16.97
C GLY A 44 9.19 -21.56 -16.19
N LYS A 45 8.66 -21.69 -14.96
CA LYS A 45 8.28 -20.59 -14.08
C LYS A 45 9.21 -20.50 -12.88
N SER A 46 9.46 -19.28 -12.44
CA SER A 46 10.25 -18.97 -11.26
C SER A 46 9.60 -17.87 -10.43
N LEU A 47 9.86 -17.88 -9.14
CA LEU A 47 9.60 -16.76 -8.24
C LEU A 47 10.84 -15.89 -8.17
N VAL A 48 10.71 -14.60 -8.50
CA VAL A 48 11.77 -13.59 -8.43
C VAL A 48 11.47 -12.64 -7.29
N PHE A 49 12.45 -12.39 -6.42
CA PHE A 49 12.25 -11.56 -5.24
C PHE A 49 12.69 -10.11 -5.50
N VAL A 50 11.98 -9.15 -4.93
CA VAL A 50 12.28 -7.71 -5.02
C VAL A 50 12.16 -7.09 -3.64
N GLU A 51 13.28 -6.65 -3.06
CA GLU A 51 13.27 -6.00 -1.75
C GLU A 51 12.55 -4.65 -1.83
N MET A 52 11.67 -4.40 -0.86
CA MET A 52 10.84 -3.20 -0.72
C MET A 52 11.05 -2.60 0.68
N ARG A 53 12.32 -2.46 1.09
CA ARG A 53 12.69 -2.01 2.43
C ARG A 53 12.04 -0.66 2.78
N MET A 54 11.39 -0.61 3.94
CA MET A 54 10.57 0.51 4.44
C MET A 54 9.31 0.81 3.61
N LEU A 55 8.81 -0.16 2.84
CA LEU A 55 7.52 -0.10 2.15
C LEU A 55 6.61 -1.26 2.61
N HIS A 56 6.13 -1.27 3.87
CA HIS A 56 6.32 -0.21 4.89
C HIS A 56 7.24 -0.61 6.06
N TRP A 57 7.77 -1.84 6.06
CA TRP A 57 8.68 -2.34 7.11
C TRP A 57 10.09 -2.61 6.58
N PRO A 58 11.11 -2.70 7.46
CA PRO A 58 12.47 -3.03 7.05
C PRO A 58 12.61 -4.38 6.34
N ASP A 59 11.66 -5.30 6.54
CA ASP A 59 11.67 -6.66 6.03
C ASP A 59 10.80 -6.88 4.77
N SER A 60 10.01 -5.87 4.38
CA SER A 60 9.10 -5.94 3.24
C SER A 60 9.80 -6.28 1.93
N MET A 61 9.19 -7.18 1.16
CA MET A 61 9.58 -7.54 -0.21
C MET A 61 8.35 -7.94 -1.03
N ALA A 62 8.44 -7.84 -2.35
CA ALA A 62 7.50 -8.44 -3.27
C ALA A 62 8.09 -9.71 -3.89
N THR A 63 7.20 -10.58 -4.38
CA THR A 63 7.57 -11.76 -5.16
C THR A 63 6.88 -11.68 -6.51
N TYR A 64 7.62 -11.84 -7.60
CA TYR A 64 7.11 -11.86 -8.96
C TYR A 64 7.17 -13.29 -9.52
N MET A 65 6.08 -13.78 -10.08
CA MET A 65 6.03 -15.09 -10.74
C MET A 65 6.14 -14.94 -12.25
N THR A 66 7.19 -15.52 -12.83
CA THR A 66 7.41 -15.49 -14.28
C THR A 66 6.39 -16.37 -15.02
N GLY A 67 6.17 -16.06 -16.31
CA GLY A 67 5.24 -16.77 -17.17
C GLY A 67 3.79 -16.30 -17.00
N ASP A 68 3.27 -16.32 -15.78
CA ASP A 68 1.93 -15.81 -15.47
C ASP A 68 1.92 -14.31 -15.13
N ASN A 69 3.10 -13.71 -14.99
CA ASN A 69 3.31 -12.27 -14.78
C ASN A 69 2.54 -11.69 -13.59
N ILE A 70 2.57 -12.42 -12.47
CA ILE A 70 1.87 -12.06 -11.23
C ILE A 70 2.85 -11.43 -10.25
N LEU A 71 2.54 -10.21 -9.79
CA LEU A 71 3.24 -9.55 -8.70
C LEU A 71 2.50 -9.78 -7.38
N PHE A 72 3.08 -10.55 -6.48
CA PHE A 72 2.66 -10.66 -5.09
C PHE A 72 3.28 -9.52 -4.29
N SER A 73 2.56 -8.39 -4.18
CA SER A 73 3.09 -7.13 -3.66
C SER A 73 2.94 -6.95 -2.15
N ASN A 74 2.30 -7.90 -1.47
CA ASN A 74 1.95 -7.77 -0.05
C ASN A 74 1.19 -6.46 0.20
N ASP A 75 1.65 -5.59 1.10
CA ASP A 75 0.95 -4.38 1.51
C ASP A 75 0.90 -3.30 0.42
N ALA A 76 1.93 -3.27 -0.44
CA ALA A 76 1.97 -2.31 -1.55
C ALA A 76 0.79 -2.56 -2.50
N PHE A 77 0.12 -1.49 -2.92
CA PHE A 77 -1.07 -1.49 -3.78
C PHE A 77 -2.32 -2.14 -3.18
N GLY A 78 -2.27 -2.54 -1.91
CA GLY A 78 -3.41 -3.09 -1.17
C GLY A 78 -4.36 -2.02 -0.64
N GLN A 79 -5.46 -2.50 -0.05
CA GLN A 79 -6.44 -1.67 0.64
C GLN A 79 -7.11 -2.45 1.79
N HIS A 80 -7.81 -1.76 2.69
CA HIS A 80 -8.61 -2.40 3.73
C HIS A 80 -10.10 -2.42 3.37
N PHE A 81 -10.46 -3.23 2.38
CA PHE A 81 -11.80 -3.40 1.85
C PHE A 81 -12.09 -4.90 1.68
N ALA A 82 -13.07 -5.39 2.44
CA ALA A 82 -13.59 -6.74 2.25
C ALA A 82 -14.44 -6.79 0.98
N VAL A 83 -14.02 -7.63 0.02
CA VAL A 83 -14.69 -7.84 -1.27
C VAL A 83 -15.00 -9.32 -1.40
N GLU A 84 -16.23 -9.68 -1.76
CA GLU A 84 -16.63 -11.09 -1.90
C GLU A 84 -16.05 -11.72 -3.17
N GLU A 85 -15.93 -10.93 -4.23
CA GLU A 85 -15.59 -11.37 -5.57
C GLU A 85 -14.08 -11.47 -5.83
N LEU A 86 -13.23 -11.18 -4.84
CA LEU A 86 -11.76 -11.16 -4.89
C LEU A 86 -11.13 -10.12 -5.85
N TRP A 87 -11.78 -9.77 -6.95
CA TRP A 87 -11.21 -8.98 -8.05
C TRP A 87 -11.62 -7.51 -8.01
N ALA A 88 -10.66 -6.62 -8.28
CA ALA A 88 -10.88 -5.18 -8.30
C ALA A 88 -11.96 -4.76 -9.30
N ASP A 89 -12.04 -5.38 -10.48
CA ASP A 89 -13.05 -5.08 -11.51
C ASP A 89 -14.49 -5.47 -11.14
N LYS A 90 -14.66 -6.28 -10.09
CA LYS A 90 -15.97 -6.70 -9.58
C LYS A 90 -16.40 -5.95 -8.32
N ALA A 91 -15.49 -5.19 -7.70
CA ALA A 91 -15.76 -4.45 -6.49
C ALA A 91 -16.52 -3.13 -6.76
N ASP A 92 -17.13 -2.56 -5.72
CA ASP A 92 -17.61 -1.18 -5.76
C ASP A 92 -16.43 -0.22 -5.97
N GLN A 93 -16.39 0.43 -7.13
CA GLN A 93 -15.23 1.22 -7.54
C GLN A 93 -15.01 2.45 -6.65
N CYS A 94 -16.10 3.11 -6.21
CA CYS A 94 -15.98 4.29 -5.35
C CYS A 94 -15.32 3.91 -4.01
N ARG A 95 -15.78 2.83 -3.39
CA ARG A 95 -15.25 2.35 -2.11
C ARG A 95 -13.85 1.76 -2.23
N LEU A 96 -13.56 1.05 -3.33
CA LEU A 96 -12.22 0.52 -3.62
C LEU A 96 -11.18 1.64 -3.61
N TRP A 97 -11.44 2.72 -4.36
CA TRP A 97 -10.52 3.85 -4.47
C TRP A 97 -10.44 4.69 -3.20
N GLU A 98 -11.56 4.84 -2.46
CA GLU A 98 -11.56 5.49 -1.15
C GLU A 98 -10.66 4.74 -0.16
N GLU A 99 -10.81 3.42 -0.05
CA GLU A 99 -9.98 2.61 0.87
C GLU A 99 -8.52 2.53 0.43
N ALA A 100 -8.22 2.53 -0.88
CA ALA A 100 -6.84 2.59 -1.38
C ALA A 100 -6.15 3.91 -1.05
N MET A 101 -6.82 5.05 -1.29
CA MET A 101 -6.31 6.37 -0.92
C MET A 101 -6.12 6.49 0.59
N LYS A 102 -7.12 6.04 1.38
CA LYS A 102 -7.05 6.06 2.84
C LYS A 102 -5.89 5.21 3.37
N TYR A 103 -5.66 4.03 2.80
CA TYR A 103 -4.52 3.18 3.12
C TYR A 103 -3.20 3.90 2.84
N TYR A 104 -3.04 4.45 1.63
CA TYR A 104 -1.84 5.19 1.26
C TYR A 104 -1.59 6.39 2.18
N ALA A 105 -2.58 7.25 2.38
CA ALA A 105 -2.46 8.48 3.14
C ALA A 105 -2.07 8.25 4.61
N ASN A 106 -2.58 7.17 5.24
CA ASN A 106 -2.37 6.90 6.65
C ASN A 106 -1.16 6.01 6.95
N ILE A 107 -0.72 5.16 6.01
CA ILE A 107 0.35 4.19 6.23
C ILE A 107 1.60 4.53 5.42
N LEU A 108 1.44 4.83 4.14
CA LEU A 108 2.55 4.95 3.19
C LEU A 108 3.04 6.37 2.97
N ASN A 109 2.23 7.37 3.29
CA ASN A 109 2.58 8.78 3.07
C ASN A 109 3.96 9.19 3.62
N PRO A 110 4.40 8.77 4.83
CA PRO A 110 5.75 9.07 5.34
C PRO A 110 6.89 8.46 4.49
N PHE A 111 6.59 7.42 3.71
CA PHE A 111 7.52 6.69 2.86
C PHE A 111 7.38 7.06 1.37
N SER A 112 6.61 8.11 1.03
CA SER A 112 6.36 8.53 -0.36
C SER A 112 7.62 8.66 -1.23
N PRO A 113 8.75 9.24 -0.76
CA PRO A 113 9.97 9.28 -1.57
C PRO A 113 10.50 7.88 -1.96
N LEU A 114 10.33 6.88 -1.09
CA LEU A 114 10.72 5.49 -1.34
C LEU A 114 9.74 4.80 -2.29
N VAL A 115 8.44 5.09 -2.18
CA VAL A 115 7.42 4.61 -3.13
C VAL A 115 7.78 5.06 -4.53
N LYS A 116 8.05 6.36 -4.71
CA LYS A 116 8.46 6.93 -6.00
C LYS A 116 9.65 6.19 -6.59
N ALA A 117 10.74 6.10 -5.83
CA ALA A 117 11.97 5.45 -6.29
C ALA A 117 11.76 3.96 -6.66
N LYS A 118 10.94 3.24 -5.88
CA LYS A 118 10.66 1.82 -6.13
C LYS A 118 9.77 1.61 -7.36
N VAL A 119 8.77 2.47 -7.57
CA VAL A 119 7.95 2.43 -8.80
C VAL A 119 8.82 2.70 -10.03
N GLU A 120 9.70 3.71 -9.98
CA GLU A 120 10.64 4.00 -11.07
C GLU A 120 11.61 2.83 -11.33
N GLU A 121 12.07 2.13 -10.29
CA GLU A 121 12.88 0.93 -10.41
C GLU A 121 12.12 -0.20 -11.11
N ILE A 122 10.89 -0.50 -10.68
CA ILE A 122 10.06 -1.55 -11.27
C ILE A 122 9.75 -1.24 -12.74
N GLN A 123 9.44 0.02 -13.06
CA GLN A 123 9.21 0.45 -14.45
C GLN A 123 10.46 0.24 -15.32
N LYS A 124 11.67 0.46 -14.80
CA LYS A 124 12.93 0.22 -15.54
C LYS A 124 13.20 -1.26 -15.81
N LEU A 125 12.66 -2.17 -14.99
CA LEU A 125 12.82 -3.61 -15.20
C LEU A 125 12.03 -4.12 -16.42
N ASN A 126 11.07 -3.33 -16.95
CA ASN A 126 10.24 -3.69 -18.11
C ASN A 126 9.62 -5.10 -17.99
N LEU A 127 9.28 -5.51 -16.77
CA LEU A 127 8.60 -6.78 -16.53
C LEU A 127 7.12 -6.63 -16.90
N PRO A 128 6.54 -7.56 -17.68
CA PRO A 128 5.09 -7.60 -17.84
C PRO A 128 4.44 -7.85 -16.48
N ILE A 129 3.37 -7.13 -16.17
CA ILE A 129 2.57 -7.33 -14.95
C ILE A 129 1.13 -7.43 -15.40
N ASP A 130 0.61 -8.66 -15.39
CA ASP A 130 -0.77 -8.95 -15.78
C ASP A 130 -1.68 -8.96 -14.55
N ILE A 131 -1.14 -9.29 -13.36
CA ILE A 131 -1.88 -9.33 -12.10
C ILE A 131 -1.03 -8.75 -10.96
N ILE A 132 -1.63 -7.93 -10.10
CA ILE A 132 -1.07 -7.53 -8.79
C ILE A 132 -1.93 -8.14 -7.69
N ALA A 133 -1.39 -9.15 -7.00
CA ALA A 133 -2.02 -9.85 -5.90
C ALA A 133 -1.46 -9.36 -4.55
N THR A 134 -2.24 -8.52 -3.88
CA THR A 134 -1.87 -7.87 -2.62
C THR A 134 -2.15 -8.79 -1.41
N SER A 135 -1.63 -8.45 -0.23
CA SER A 135 -1.99 -9.12 1.03
C SER A 135 -3.37 -8.69 1.57
N HIS A 136 -3.88 -7.56 1.09
CA HIS A 136 -5.08 -6.92 1.60
C HIS A 136 -6.01 -6.50 0.47
N GLY A 137 -7.25 -6.94 0.58
CA GLY A 137 -8.34 -6.50 -0.28
C GLY A 137 -8.42 -7.23 -1.61
N ALA A 138 -8.72 -6.46 -2.66
CA ALA A 138 -8.99 -6.96 -4.00
C ALA A 138 -7.71 -7.09 -4.84
N ILE A 139 -7.69 -8.09 -5.71
CA ILE A 139 -6.61 -8.35 -6.67
C ILE A 139 -6.85 -7.55 -7.96
N TRP A 140 -5.80 -6.90 -8.44
CA TRP A 140 -5.83 -6.12 -9.67
C TRP A 140 -5.46 -7.00 -10.86
N ARG A 141 -6.40 -7.23 -11.79
CA ARG A 141 -6.15 -8.02 -13.02
C ARG A 141 -6.54 -7.29 -14.31
N GLU A 142 -7.49 -6.37 -14.24
CA GLU A 142 -7.84 -5.50 -15.37
C GLU A 142 -7.06 -4.20 -15.20
N ASN A 143 -6.20 -3.86 -16.16
CA ASN A 143 -5.30 -2.72 -16.09
C ASN A 143 -4.60 -2.59 -14.72
N PRO A 144 -3.80 -3.59 -14.29
CA PRO A 144 -3.20 -3.59 -12.94
C PRO A 144 -2.29 -2.39 -12.70
N MET A 145 -1.74 -1.77 -13.74
CA MET A 145 -0.89 -0.60 -13.60
C MET A 145 -1.63 0.66 -13.10
N GLN A 146 -2.97 0.68 -13.14
CA GLN A 146 -3.75 1.83 -12.65
C GLN A 146 -3.46 2.18 -11.18
N ILE A 147 -3.28 1.17 -10.31
CA ILE A 147 -2.96 1.42 -8.90
C ILE A 147 -1.49 1.84 -8.72
N VAL A 148 -0.60 1.35 -9.58
CA VAL A 148 0.82 1.74 -9.59
C VAL A 148 0.96 3.21 -10.00
N GLU A 149 0.25 3.63 -11.04
CA GLU A 149 0.17 5.03 -11.49
C GLU A 149 -0.38 5.94 -10.39
N LYS A 150 -1.43 5.50 -9.68
CA LYS A 150 -2.00 6.23 -8.54
C LYS A 150 -1.03 6.37 -7.38
N TYR A 151 -0.30 5.30 -7.02
CA TYR A 151 0.76 5.39 -6.01
C TYR A 151 1.88 6.34 -6.44
N TYR A 152 2.26 6.34 -7.72
CA TYR A 152 3.24 7.29 -8.25
C TYR A 152 2.74 8.74 -8.17
N GLU A 153 1.48 9.00 -8.53
CA GLU A 153 0.83 10.30 -8.36
C GLU A 153 0.81 10.72 -6.87
N TRP A 154 0.35 9.85 -5.97
CA TRP A 154 0.27 10.12 -4.53
C TRP A 154 1.63 10.34 -3.88
N SER A 155 2.67 9.68 -4.39
CA SER A 155 4.05 9.82 -3.89
C SER A 155 4.69 11.19 -4.15
N GLN A 156 4.10 12.01 -5.03
CA GLN A 156 4.66 13.28 -5.48
C GLN A 156 4.07 14.48 -4.74
N ALA A 157 4.03 14.38 -3.40
CA ALA A 157 3.43 15.42 -2.54
C ALA A 157 2.03 15.81 -3.01
N TYR A 158 1.19 14.79 -3.23
CA TYR A 158 -0.12 14.95 -3.84
C TYR A 158 -1.02 15.92 -3.06
N GLN A 159 -1.68 16.79 -3.81
CA GLN A 159 -2.64 17.76 -3.30
C GLN A 159 -3.71 18.04 -4.36
N GLU A 160 -4.94 18.21 -3.90
CA GLU A 160 -6.06 18.69 -4.72
C GLU A 160 -6.34 20.17 -4.37
N ASN A 161 -7.25 20.81 -5.11
CA ASN A 161 -7.80 22.11 -4.70
C ASN A 161 -8.77 21.94 -3.51
N GLN A 162 -8.24 21.52 -2.36
CA GLN A 162 -8.98 21.23 -1.15
C GLN A 162 -8.27 21.79 0.09
N ILE A 163 -9.04 22.38 1.00
CA ILE A 163 -8.60 22.74 2.34
C ILE A 163 -9.38 21.91 3.37
N THR A 164 -8.65 21.27 4.29
CA THR A 164 -9.23 20.54 5.42
C THR A 164 -9.00 21.30 6.72
N ILE A 165 -10.08 21.71 7.39
CA ILE A 165 -10.05 22.40 8.68
C ILE A 165 -10.36 21.37 9.77
N VAL A 166 -9.40 21.16 10.66
CA VAL A 166 -9.50 20.19 11.76
C VAL A 166 -9.44 20.93 13.07
N TYR A 167 -10.38 20.69 13.99
CA TYR A 167 -10.45 21.38 15.27
C TYR A 167 -11.01 20.48 16.40
N ASP A 168 -10.87 20.95 17.64
CA ASP A 168 -11.64 20.47 18.79
C ASP A 168 -12.20 21.67 19.59
N THR A 169 -13.21 21.44 20.42
CA THR A 169 -13.81 22.52 21.21
C THR A 169 -14.59 22.01 22.43
N MET A 170 -14.46 22.72 23.55
CA MET A 170 -15.28 22.47 24.75
C MET A 170 -16.59 23.27 24.75
N TRP A 171 -16.57 24.49 24.21
CA TRP A 171 -17.66 25.47 24.34
C TRP A 171 -18.09 26.08 22.99
N ASP A 172 -17.85 25.37 21.90
CA ASP A 172 -18.16 25.76 20.51
C ASP A 172 -17.55 27.08 20.01
N GLY A 173 -16.71 27.77 20.80
CA GLY A 173 -15.99 28.96 20.35
C GLY A 173 -15.10 28.69 19.13
N THR A 174 -14.28 27.63 19.21
CA THR A 174 -13.42 27.19 18.09
C THR A 174 -14.25 26.70 16.90
N LYS A 175 -15.39 26.06 17.15
CA LYS A 175 -16.32 25.65 16.08
C LYS A 175 -16.79 26.85 15.27
N LYS A 176 -17.23 27.93 15.93
CA LYS A 176 -17.65 29.15 15.23
C LYS A 176 -16.52 29.72 14.36
N LEU A 177 -15.29 29.73 14.87
CA LEU A 177 -14.13 30.18 14.10
C LEU A 177 -13.85 29.28 12.89
N ALA A 178 -13.84 27.96 13.07
CA ALA A 178 -13.59 27.00 11.99
C ALA A 178 -14.61 27.12 10.85
N HIS A 179 -15.90 27.22 11.20
CA HIS A 179 -16.96 27.45 10.21
C HIS A 179 -16.83 28.81 9.54
N LYS A 180 -16.45 29.87 10.28
CA LYS A 180 -16.26 31.19 9.69
C LYS A 180 -15.10 31.22 8.70
N ILE A 181 -13.99 30.56 9.02
CA ILE A 181 -12.86 30.39 8.10
C ILE A 181 -13.32 29.67 6.83
N ALA A 182 -14.07 28.56 6.96
CA ALA A 182 -14.59 27.82 5.82
C ALA A 182 -15.50 28.66 4.90
N GLU A 183 -16.41 29.44 5.49
CA GLU A 183 -17.28 30.37 4.74
C GLU A 183 -16.46 31.38 3.94
N GLU A 184 -15.45 31.99 4.55
CA GLU A 184 -14.64 33.01 3.88
C GLU A 184 -13.74 32.41 2.79
N ILE A 185 -13.24 31.18 2.97
CA ILE A 185 -12.54 30.44 1.91
C ILE A 185 -13.49 30.21 0.73
N ALA A 186 -14.70 29.69 0.98
CA ALA A 186 -15.66 29.38 -0.09
C ALA A 186 -16.13 30.63 -0.86
N LYS A 187 -16.18 31.81 -0.20
CA LYS A 187 -16.47 33.08 -0.88
C LYS A 187 -15.32 33.58 -1.75
N GLN A 188 -14.09 33.47 -1.26
CA GLN A 188 -12.91 34.00 -1.95
C GLN A 188 -12.38 33.04 -3.03
N SER A 189 -12.62 31.74 -2.88
CA SER A 189 -12.24 30.70 -3.82
C SER A 189 -13.35 29.66 -3.97
N PRO A 190 -14.38 29.95 -4.81
CA PRO A 190 -15.56 29.09 -4.97
C PRO A 190 -15.24 27.66 -5.45
N ASP A 191 -14.14 27.48 -6.17
CA ASP A 191 -13.71 26.18 -6.69
C ASP A 191 -12.91 25.34 -5.66
N THR A 192 -12.57 25.91 -4.49
CA THR A 192 -11.85 25.21 -3.44
C THR A 192 -12.80 24.34 -2.62
N ARG A 193 -12.56 23.03 -2.59
CA ARG A 193 -13.31 22.10 -1.73
C ARG A 193 -12.92 22.32 -0.27
N VAL A 194 -13.88 22.63 0.61
CA VAL A 194 -13.60 22.80 2.05
C VAL A 194 -14.22 21.65 2.84
N LYS A 195 -13.40 20.97 3.65
CA LYS A 195 -13.85 19.93 4.60
C LYS A 195 -13.58 20.40 6.02
N ILE A 196 -14.55 20.19 6.91
CA ILE A 196 -14.45 20.61 8.32
C ILE A 196 -14.67 19.38 9.20
N PHE A 197 -13.74 19.13 10.12
CA PHE A 197 -13.83 18.00 11.05
C PHE A 197 -13.60 18.45 12.48
N ASN A 198 -14.48 18.00 13.38
CA ASN A 198 -14.22 18.03 14.81
C ASN A 198 -13.62 16.67 15.21
N ILE A 199 -12.38 16.66 15.68
CA ILE A 199 -11.66 15.42 16.02
C ILE A 199 -12.34 14.62 17.14
N SER A 200 -13.09 15.26 18.03
CA SER A 200 -13.81 14.58 19.12
C SER A 200 -15.19 14.03 18.72
N LYS A 201 -15.63 14.28 17.47
CA LYS A 201 -16.98 13.90 16.98
C LYS A 201 -16.98 13.25 15.60
N THR A 202 -15.81 12.91 15.06
CA THR A 202 -15.69 12.25 13.75
C THR A 202 -15.51 10.74 13.99
N ASN A 203 -16.40 9.93 13.41
CA ASN A 203 -16.27 8.47 13.33
C ASN A 203 -15.82 8.08 11.93
#